data_AF-A0A7S4GQ73-F1
#
_entry.id   AF-A0A7S4GQ73-F1
#
_cell.length_a   1.000
_cell.length_b   1.000
_cell.length_c   1.000
_cell.angle_alpha   90.00
_cell.angle_beta   90.00
_cell.angle_gamma   90.00
#
_symmetry.space_group_name_H-M   'P 1'
#
loop_
_entity.id
_entity.type
_entity.pdbx_description
1 polymer ?
#
loop_
_entity_poly.entity_id
_entity_poly.type
_entity_poly.pdbx_seq_one_letter_code
_entity_poly.pdbx_strand_id
1 'polypeptide(L)'
;VPYPLRFMIDSGCGGGTWLEAPSGKWQIRPSDRRVGSCQIELDIMHGDVVYHPNDDPNWSGVPPLRLCSLVVRAASGDVATMPSSDQHPIFQVAAILRIQGAEQREVGRILWTLRPLEMDPSVEVRECTSEAHMVEQVFNFIRWCDPDFLLGYDLLSHDLSYLITRAKLLKVPEPGRCLGRRSRVPAHWKNKQTTTNQAGTHDTVEIGGADGRVLLDLFVVADKEHKLPSYTLTYLCMEFLKSPLEEIHFTTYNQLAQGTAADRSRLARRAIRDAEVVCLIFEKLMLLFNYLELARVTGIPISFILTRGQMVRVTSMLYRKARQKGYVVPAHRPGQSGTYEGGYVMEPIKGYYQKPVASLDFASLYPSIMMAHNLCYTTMVPVSQGAGMGDRVERSP
;
A
#
# COMPACT_ATOMS: atom_id res chain seq x y z
N VAL A 1 -19.85 -8.91 4.46
CA VAL A 1 -19.08 -7.77 3.88
C VAL A 1 -18.74 -6.79 5.01
N PRO A 2 -17.50 -6.28 5.12
CA PRO A 2 -17.14 -5.29 6.14
C PRO A 2 -17.99 -4.02 6.05
N TYR A 3 -18.30 -3.38 7.17
CA TYR A 3 -19.15 -2.19 7.23
C TYR A 3 -18.70 -1.05 6.28
N PRO A 4 -17.41 -0.65 6.21
CA PRO A 4 -16.99 0.40 5.28
C PRO A 4 -17.26 0.06 3.82
N LEU A 5 -17.07 -1.21 3.43
CA LEU A 5 -17.33 -1.65 2.06
C LEU A 5 -18.84 -1.69 1.77
N ARG A 6 -19.67 -2.10 2.75
CA ARG A 6 -21.14 -2.04 2.63
C ARG A 6 -21.60 -0.60 2.39
N PHE A 7 -21.11 0.34 3.19
CA PHE A 7 -21.40 1.78 3.04
C PHE A 7 -21.06 2.27 1.63
N MET A 8 -19.85 1.97 1.13
CA MET A 8 -19.44 2.38 -0.22
C MET A 8 -20.32 1.78 -1.33
N ILE A 9 -20.76 0.53 -1.17
CA ILE A 9 -21.66 -0.13 -2.14
C ILE A 9 -23.05 0.53 -2.12
N ASP A 10 -23.57 0.88 -0.94
CA ASP A 10 -24.88 1.52 -0.79
C ASP A 10 -24.90 2.95 -1.33
N SER A 11 -23.85 3.73 -1.04
CA SER A 11 -23.69 5.09 -1.54
C SER A 11 -23.27 5.15 -3.02
N GLY A 12 -22.95 4.02 -3.65
CA GLY A 12 -22.49 3.98 -5.04
C GLY A 12 -21.09 4.55 -5.26
N CYS A 13 -20.34 4.88 -4.21
CA CYS A 13 -18.99 5.44 -4.31
C CYS A 13 -17.90 4.37 -4.31
N GLY A 14 -16.72 4.67 -4.84
CA GLY A 14 -15.56 3.77 -4.89
C GLY A 14 -14.32 4.37 -4.24
N GLY A 15 -13.19 3.65 -4.30
CA GLY A 15 -11.91 4.27 -3.97
C GLY A 15 -11.52 5.26 -5.07
N GLY A 16 -10.95 6.40 -4.70
CA GLY A 16 -10.55 7.43 -5.67
C GLY A 16 -11.69 8.29 -6.23
N THR A 17 -12.88 8.23 -5.61
CA THR A 17 -14.07 9.01 -5.97
C THR A 17 -14.03 10.40 -5.32
N TRP A 18 -14.36 11.43 -6.10
CA TRP A 18 -14.55 12.78 -5.59
C TRP A 18 -15.89 12.90 -4.85
N LEU A 19 -15.84 13.64 -3.75
CA LEU A 19 -16.97 13.88 -2.87
C LEU A 19 -17.21 15.39 -2.80
N GLU A 20 -18.48 15.77 -2.80
CA GLU A 20 -18.90 17.15 -2.58
C GLU A 20 -19.83 17.22 -1.36
N ALA A 21 -19.60 18.23 -0.53
CA ALA A 21 -20.42 18.56 0.63
C ALA A 21 -21.20 19.86 0.32
N PRO A 22 -22.49 19.76 -0.06
CA PRO A 22 -23.27 20.92 -0.46
C PRO A 22 -23.38 21.97 0.67
N SER A 23 -23.44 23.24 0.28
CA SER A 23 -23.60 24.35 1.23
C SER A 23 -24.86 24.16 2.11
N GLY A 24 -24.73 24.42 3.41
CA GLY A 24 -25.82 24.28 4.38
C GLY A 24 -26.14 22.84 4.81
N LYS A 25 -25.43 21.83 4.28
CA LYS A 25 -25.62 20.41 4.63
C LYS A 25 -24.59 19.83 5.59
N TRP A 26 -23.59 20.62 5.94
CA TRP A 26 -22.51 20.21 6.85
C TRP A 26 -22.32 21.23 7.96
N GLN A 27 -21.71 20.78 9.05
CA GLN A 27 -21.32 21.62 10.18
C GLN A 27 -19.83 21.41 10.45
N ILE A 28 -19.05 22.50 10.57
CA ILE A 28 -17.66 22.39 11.06
C ILE A 28 -17.71 21.84 12.47
N ARG A 29 -16.87 20.84 12.75
CA ARG A 29 -16.77 20.28 14.07
C ARG A 29 -16.15 21.30 15.04
N PRO A 30 -16.79 21.58 16.18
CA PRO A 30 -16.25 22.44 17.23
C PRO A 30 -14.87 21.99 17.70
N SER A 31 -14.03 22.95 18.13
CA SER A 31 -12.64 22.70 18.51
C SER A 31 -12.48 21.71 19.66
N ASP A 32 -13.41 21.69 20.62
CA ASP A 32 -13.46 20.77 21.76
C ASP A 32 -13.79 19.32 21.34
N ARG A 33 -14.41 19.14 20.17
CA ARG A 33 -14.80 17.83 19.63
C ARG A 33 -13.90 17.32 18.51
N ARG A 34 -12.95 18.12 18.03
CA ARG A 34 -12.00 17.68 17.00
C ARG A 34 -11.22 16.45 17.48
N VAL A 35 -11.18 15.42 16.63
CA VAL A 35 -10.44 14.18 16.93
C VAL A 35 -9.18 14.05 16.11
N GLY A 36 -9.06 14.82 15.03
CA GLY A 36 -7.96 14.70 14.07
C GLY A 36 -7.03 15.90 13.99
N SER A 37 -6.07 15.80 13.06
CA SER A 37 -5.11 16.85 12.72
C SER A 37 -5.42 17.54 11.38
N CYS A 38 -6.54 17.20 10.74
CA CYS A 38 -6.94 17.80 9.46
C CYS A 38 -7.28 19.29 9.64
N GLN A 39 -6.99 20.09 8.60
CA GLN A 39 -7.35 21.50 8.57
C GLN A 39 -8.87 21.68 8.68
N ILE A 40 -9.62 20.87 7.92
CA ILE A 40 -11.08 20.84 7.88
C ILE A 40 -11.57 19.53 8.51
N GLU A 41 -12.39 19.66 9.56
CA GLU A 41 -13.13 18.55 10.18
C GLU A 41 -14.60 18.96 10.23
N LEU A 42 -15.47 18.22 9.56
CA LEU A 42 -16.89 18.52 9.44
C LEU A 42 -17.74 17.28 9.69
N ASP A 43 -18.98 17.51 10.07
CA ASP A 43 -20.03 16.53 10.21
C ASP A 43 -21.08 16.74 9.11
N ILE A 44 -21.41 15.69 8.38
CA ILE A 44 -22.40 15.68 7.30
C ILE A 44 -23.16 14.35 7.34
N MET A 45 -24.47 14.41 7.09
CA MET A 45 -25.28 13.20 6.95
C MET A 45 -24.94 12.51 5.64
N HIS A 46 -24.80 11.18 5.65
CA HIS A 46 -24.36 10.44 4.47
C HIS A 46 -25.28 10.64 3.23
N GLY A 47 -26.57 10.91 3.46
CA GLY A 47 -27.53 11.17 2.39
C GLY A 47 -27.41 12.55 1.75
N ASP A 48 -26.69 13.47 2.38
CA ASP A 48 -26.45 14.82 1.84
C ASP A 48 -25.11 14.93 1.08
N VAL A 49 -24.28 13.88 1.10
CA VAL A 49 -23.01 13.84 0.35
C VAL A 49 -23.31 13.56 -1.12
N VAL A 50 -22.72 14.36 -2.01
CA VAL A 50 -22.74 14.09 -3.46
C VAL A 50 -21.51 13.28 -3.84
N TYR A 51 -21.74 12.15 -4.49
CA TYR A 51 -20.70 11.22 -4.94
C TYR A 51 -20.55 11.34 -6.45
N HIS A 52 -19.43 11.87 -6.92
CA HIS A 52 -19.22 12.12 -8.34
C HIS A 52 -18.76 10.86 -9.08
N PRO A 53 -19.32 10.53 -10.25
CA PRO A 53 -18.89 9.37 -11.03
C PRO A 53 -17.43 9.48 -11.46
N ASN A 54 -16.71 8.37 -11.43
CA ASN A 54 -15.28 8.34 -11.80
C ASN A 54 -15.05 8.46 -13.32
N ASP A 55 -16.09 8.22 -14.12
CA ASP A 55 -16.09 8.33 -15.59
C ASP A 55 -16.42 9.75 -16.09
N ASP A 56 -16.80 10.66 -15.20
CA ASP A 56 -16.94 12.09 -15.54
C ASP A 56 -15.55 12.74 -15.65
N PRO A 57 -15.18 13.30 -16.82
CA PRO A 57 -13.89 13.98 -17.00
C PRO A 57 -13.62 15.08 -15.97
N ASN A 58 -14.66 15.77 -15.50
CA ASN A 58 -14.53 16.84 -14.50
C ASN A 58 -14.08 16.32 -13.13
N TRP A 59 -14.32 15.04 -12.86
CA TRP A 59 -14.02 14.38 -11.59
C TRP A 59 -13.01 13.23 -11.74
N SER A 60 -12.33 13.16 -12.89
CA SER A 60 -11.31 12.13 -13.15
C SER A 60 -9.93 12.50 -12.59
N GLY A 61 -9.70 13.78 -12.28
CA GLY A 61 -8.43 14.33 -11.83
C GLY A 61 -7.90 13.74 -10.52
N VAL A 62 -6.58 13.83 -10.33
CA VAL A 62 -5.88 13.39 -9.12
C VAL A 62 -5.49 14.64 -8.32
N PRO A 63 -5.83 14.74 -7.02
CA PRO A 63 -5.45 15.89 -6.22
C PRO A 63 -3.93 15.93 -5.99
N PRO A 64 -3.38 17.09 -5.56
CA PRO A 64 -1.95 17.23 -5.25
C PRO A 64 -1.59 16.50 -3.94
N LEU A 65 -1.52 15.18 -4.02
CA LEU A 65 -1.26 14.29 -2.89
C LEU A 65 0.16 14.46 -2.37
N ARG A 66 0.31 14.49 -1.04
CA ARG A 66 1.61 14.58 -0.37
C ARG A 66 2.21 13.20 -0.16
N LEU A 67 3.43 13.02 -0.63
CA LEU A 67 4.21 11.79 -0.51
C LEU A 67 5.36 12.04 0.49
N CYS A 68 5.56 11.12 1.42
CA CYS A 68 6.68 11.15 2.34
C CYS A 68 7.34 9.78 2.37
N SER A 69 8.56 9.67 1.82
CA SER A 69 9.36 8.46 1.98
C SER A 69 10.21 8.56 3.24
N LEU A 70 10.19 7.53 4.08
CA LEU A 70 10.88 7.48 5.37
C LEU A 70 11.90 6.34 5.37
N VAL A 71 13.07 6.55 6.00
CA VAL A 71 14.09 5.52 6.24
C VAL A 71 14.62 5.67 7.68
N VAL A 72 14.60 4.58 8.45
CA VAL A 72 15.10 4.53 9.83
C VAL A 72 16.44 3.78 9.86
N ARG A 73 17.42 4.32 10.58
CA ARG A 73 18.73 3.70 10.78
C ARG A 73 19.01 3.45 12.25
N ALA A 74 19.23 2.18 12.57
CA ALA A 74 19.71 1.70 13.85
C ALA A 74 20.98 0.87 13.65
N ALA A 75 21.80 0.70 14.69
CA ALA A 75 23.01 -0.10 14.65
C ALA A 75 23.16 -0.89 15.95
N SER A 76 23.64 -2.13 15.85
CA SER A 76 23.63 -3.07 16.98
C SER A 76 24.77 -2.86 17.99
N GLY A 77 25.77 -2.04 17.67
CA GLY A 77 26.99 -1.93 18.49
C GLY A 77 27.95 -3.12 18.29
N ASP A 78 27.45 -4.29 17.90
CA ASP A 78 28.22 -5.47 17.54
C ASP A 78 28.24 -5.66 16.01
N VAL A 79 29.45 -5.65 15.44
CA VAL A 79 29.69 -5.73 14.01
C VAL A 79 29.06 -6.97 13.37
N ALA A 80 28.85 -8.05 14.12
CA ALA A 80 28.34 -9.33 13.61
C ALA A 80 26.80 -9.47 13.65
N THR A 81 26.06 -8.55 14.25
CA THR A 81 24.62 -8.71 14.50
C THR A 81 23.78 -7.62 13.85
N MET A 82 22.55 -7.98 13.47
CA MET A 82 21.56 -7.02 12.98
C MET A 82 20.88 -6.30 14.16
N PRO A 83 20.54 -5.01 14.02
CA PRO A 83 19.88 -4.27 15.09
C PRO A 83 18.45 -4.78 15.32
N SER A 84 18.11 -5.00 16.58
CA SER A 84 16.75 -5.28 17.05
C SER A 84 16.13 -4.05 17.73
N SER A 85 14.84 -3.78 17.45
CA SER A 85 14.15 -2.60 17.97
C SER A 85 13.99 -2.57 19.49
N ASP A 86 14.00 -3.73 20.14
CA ASP A 86 13.90 -3.79 21.60
C ASP A 86 15.18 -3.36 22.31
N GLN A 87 16.33 -3.49 21.66
CA GLN A 87 17.64 -3.33 22.31
C GLN A 87 18.42 -2.12 21.78
N HIS A 88 18.34 -1.88 20.47
CA HIS A 88 19.29 -0.98 19.81
C HIS A 88 18.63 0.37 19.46
N PRO A 89 19.36 1.48 19.63
CA PRO A 89 18.81 2.81 19.41
C PRO A 89 18.80 3.18 17.92
N ILE A 90 17.81 3.99 17.55
CA ILE A 90 17.81 4.73 16.29
C ILE A 90 18.85 5.86 16.40
N PHE A 91 19.73 5.99 15.42
CA PHE A 91 20.75 7.05 15.40
C PHE A 91 20.59 8.06 14.25
N GLN A 92 19.87 7.67 13.19
CA GLN A 92 19.52 8.53 12.07
C GLN A 92 18.13 8.18 11.52
N VAL A 93 17.40 9.20 11.07
CA VAL A 93 16.17 9.03 10.29
C VAL A 93 16.23 10.00 9.11
N ALA A 94 15.87 9.53 7.92
CA ALA A 94 15.82 10.34 6.72
C ALA A 94 14.40 10.40 6.17
N ALA A 95 14.00 11.55 5.63
CA ALA A 95 12.73 11.71 4.94
C ALA A 95 12.88 12.54 3.65
N ILE A 96 12.14 12.14 2.62
CA ILE A 96 11.96 12.89 1.37
C ILE A 96 10.49 13.24 1.23
N LEU A 97 10.19 14.54 1.06
CA LEU A 97 8.85 15.05 0.81
C LEU A 97 8.66 15.41 -0.65
N ARG A 98 7.57 14.90 -1.24
CA ARG A 98 7.17 15.23 -2.60
C ARG A 98 5.68 15.53 -2.70
N ILE A 99 5.29 16.30 -3.71
CA ILE A 99 3.90 16.61 -4.02
C ILE A 99 3.58 16.12 -5.43
N GLN A 100 2.56 15.27 -5.54
CA GLN A 100 2.07 14.76 -6.80
C GLN A 100 1.56 15.92 -7.67
N GLY A 101 2.00 15.97 -8.93
CA GLY A 101 1.54 16.96 -9.91
C GLY A 101 2.11 18.37 -9.76
N ALA A 102 2.98 18.62 -8.77
CA ALA A 102 3.69 19.89 -8.66
C ALA A 102 4.81 20.02 -9.72
N GLU A 103 5.09 21.24 -10.16
CA GLU A 103 6.19 21.55 -11.08
C GLU A 103 7.55 21.20 -10.44
N GLN A 104 7.79 21.73 -9.22
CA GLN A 104 8.84 21.25 -8.35
C GLN A 104 8.28 20.15 -7.43
N ARG A 105 8.45 18.89 -7.84
CA ARG A 105 7.90 17.74 -7.13
C ARG A 105 8.50 17.54 -5.75
N GLU A 106 9.81 17.71 -5.61
CA GLU A 106 10.51 17.53 -4.33
C GLU A 106 10.58 18.85 -3.56
N VAL A 107 10.03 18.82 -2.36
CA VAL A 107 9.82 20.02 -1.54
C VAL A 107 10.62 20.00 -0.24
N GLY A 108 11.29 18.88 0.08
CA GLY A 108 12.16 18.82 1.25
C GLY A 108 12.95 17.51 1.39
N ARG A 109 14.19 17.65 1.86
CA ARG A 109 15.06 16.55 2.33
C ARG A 109 15.37 16.81 3.80
N ILE A 110 15.00 15.89 4.67
CA ILE A 110 15.18 16.06 6.12
C ILE A 110 15.96 14.89 6.68
N LEU A 111 16.91 15.18 7.57
CA LEU A 111 17.71 14.19 8.28
C LEU A 111 17.71 14.51 9.77
N TRP A 112 17.22 13.59 10.60
CA TRP A 112 17.44 13.64 12.05
C TRP A 112 18.68 12.83 12.41
N THR A 113 19.51 13.33 13.32
CA THR A 113 20.70 12.60 13.79
C THR A 113 21.00 12.82 15.27
N LEU A 114 21.54 11.80 15.95
CA LEU A 114 21.98 11.89 17.36
C LEU A 114 23.39 12.45 17.54
N ARG A 115 24.19 12.48 16.47
CA ARG A 115 25.58 12.92 16.53
C ARG A 115 25.88 13.85 15.36
N PRO A 116 26.72 14.88 15.57
CA PRO A 116 27.11 15.80 14.51
C PRO A 116 27.69 15.07 13.30
N LEU A 117 27.39 15.59 12.11
CA LEU A 117 27.85 15.09 10.82
C LEU A 117 27.76 16.22 9.77
N GLU A 118 28.32 15.99 8.58
CA GLU A 118 28.30 16.95 7.48
C GLU A 118 27.40 16.46 6.34
N MET A 119 26.52 17.34 5.86
CA MET A 119 25.62 17.07 4.74
C MET A 119 25.62 18.22 3.75
N ASP A 120 25.15 17.92 2.54
CA ASP A 120 24.87 18.93 1.53
C ASP A 120 23.84 19.96 2.06
N PRO A 121 24.01 21.27 1.76
CA PRO A 121 23.08 22.32 2.21
C PRO A 121 21.62 22.12 1.77
N SER A 122 21.36 21.31 0.74
CA SER A 122 20.00 20.93 0.32
C SER A 122 19.27 20.00 1.31
N VAL A 123 19.97 19.44 2.30
CA VAL A 123 19.39 18.59 3.34
C VAL A 123 19.27 19.37 4.64
N GLU A 124 18.03 19.48 5.14
CA GLU A 124 17.76 20.03 6.46
C GLU A 124 18.19 19.03 7.54
N VAL A 125 19.32 19.29 8.18
CA VAL A 125 19.83 18.46 9.28
C VAL A 125 19.27 18.93 10.62
N ARG A 126 18.63 18.01 11.35
CA ARG A 126 18.05 18.24 12.68
C ARG A 126 18.79 17.40 13.71
N GLU A 127 19.71 18.05 14.43
CA GLU A 127 20.44 17.41 15.53
C GLU A 127 19.52 17.21 16.74
N CYS A 128 19.48 15.97 17.24
CA CYS A 128 18.60 15.56 18.34
C CYS A 128 19.43 15.26 19.58
N THR A 129 19.01 15.83 20.72
CA THR A 129 19.68 15.68 22.02
C THR A 129 19.57 14.27 22.63
N SER A 130 18.56 13.49 22.23
CA SER A 130 18.36 12.11 22.66
C SER A 130 17.55 11.32 21.63
N GLU A 131 17.56 10.00 21.73
CA GLU A 131 16.73 9.14 20.89
C GLU A 131 15.23 9.43 21.07
N ALA A 132 14.79 9.64 22.32
CA ALA A 132 13.39 9.98 22.60
C ALA A 132 12.98 11.27 21.89
N HIS A 133 13.85 12.29 21.93
CA HIS A 133 13.64 13.54 21.20
C HIS A 133 13.61 13.32 19.68
N MET A 134 14.52 12.49 19.12
CA MET A 134 14.49 12.16 17.69
C MET A 134 13.17 11.50 17.27
N VAL A 135 12.77 10.46 17.99
CA VAL A 135 11.54 9.71 17.69
C VAL A 135 10.33 10.64 17.76
N GLU A 136 10.24 11.46 18.81
CA GLU A 136 9.19 12.48 18.93
C GLU A 136 9.19 13.46 17.76
N GLN A 137 10.36 13.99 17.38
CA GLN A 137 10.49 14.93 16.25
C GLN A 137 10.04 14.30 14.92
N VAL A 138 10.32 13.01 14.69
CA VAL A 138 9.87 12.30 13.48
C VAL A 138 8.34 12.17 13.47
N PHE A 139 7.70 11.75 14.57
CA PHE A 139 6.23 11.71 14.65
C PHE A 139 5.61 13.10 14.51
N ASN A 140 6.21 14.12 15.12
CA ASN A 140 5.77 15.52 14.99
C ASN A 140 5.85 15.99 13.54
N PHE A 141 6.95 15.64 12.86
CA PHE A 141 7.16 15.98 11.47
C PHE A 141 6.14 15.32 10.54
N ILE A 142 5.87 14.01 10.69
CA ILE A 142 4.85 13.32 9.89
C ILE A 142 3.47 13.98 10.07
N ARG A 143 3.14 14.41 11.30
CA ARG A 143 1.89 15.13 11.55
C ARG A 143 1.88 16.54 10.95
N TRP A 144 3.01 17.22 10.96
CA TRP A 144 3.17 18.56 10.40
C TRP A 144 3.10 18.57 8.88
N CYS A 145 3.85 17.70 8.19
CA CYS A 145 3.82 17.64 6.72
C CYS A 145 2.55 16.97 6.20
N ASP A 146 1.87 16.19 7.04
CA ASP A 146 0.59 15.54 6.79
C ASP A 146 0.55 14.76 5.45
N PRO A 147 1.39 13.73 5.26
CA PRO A 147 1.45 12.98 4.01
C PRO A 147 0.20 12.13 3.81
N ASP A 148 -0.28 12.11 2.57
CA ASP A 148 -1.34 11.19 2.14
C ASP A 148 -0.80 9.78 1.94
N PHE A 149 0.43 9.68 1.44
CA PHE A 149 1.16 8.43 1.29
C PHE A 149 2.46 8.47 2.10
N LEU A 150 2.62 7.49 3.00
CA LEU A 150 3.89 7.15 3.61
C LEU A 150 4.52 6.02 2.81
N LEU A 151 5.68 6.30 2.23
CA LEU A 151 6.44 5.39 1.38
C LEU A 151 7.68 4.89 2.13
N GLY A 152 8.19 3.73 1.75
CA GLY A 152 9.49 3.22 2.17
C GLY A 152 9.80 1.88 1.52
N TYR A 153 10.96 1.33 1.84
CA TYR A 153 11.37 -0.01 1.44
C TYR A 153 11.53 -0.84 2.70
N ASP A 154 10.76 -1.92 2.82
CA ASP A 154 10.54 -2.63 4.10
C ASP A 154 9.99 -1.70 5.20
N LEU A 155 9.17 -0.75 4.77
CA LEU A 155 8.56 0.28 5.61
C LEU A 155 7.78 -0.32 6.79
N LEU A 156 7.02 -1.38 6.54
CA LEU A 156 6.12 -1.95 7.55
C LEU A 156 6.88 -2.85 8.53
N SER A 157 7.73 -3.73 8.01
CA SER A 157 8.41 -4.74 8.83
C SER A 157 9.63 -4.19 9.54
N HIS A 158 10.29 -3.17 8.98
CA HIS A 158 11.44 -2.50 9.59
C HIS A 158 11.09 -1.09 10.07
N ASP A 159 10.97 -0.09 9.19
CA ASP A 159 11.06 1.32 9.61
C ASP A 159 9.97 1.74 10.62
N LEU A 160 8.69 1.48 10.30
CA LEU A 160 7.58 1.85 11.18
C LEU A 160 7.52 0.96 12.42
N SER A 161 7.74 -0.35 12.28
CA SER A 161 7.72 -1.26 13.45
C SER A 161 8.82 -0.87 14.44
N TYR A 162 10.02 -0.54 13.96
CA TYR A 162 11.15 -0.09 14.76
C TYR A 162 10.84 1.23 15.45
N LEU A 163 10.38 2.23 14.70
CA LEU A 163 10.02 3.54 15.25
C LEU A 163 8.93 3.44 16.32
N ILE A 164 7.90 2.63 16.09
CA ILE A 164 6.79 2.40 17.03
C ILE A 164 7.28 1.69 18.30
N THR A 165 8.11 0.64 18.17
CA THR A 165 8.68 -0.07 19.32
C THR A 165 9.55 0.85 20.17
N ARG A 166 10.46 1.62 19.54
CA ARG A 166 11.30 2.59 20.25
C ARG A 166 10.49 3.67 20.94
N ALA A 167 9.48 4.22 20.29
CA ALA A 167 8.61 5.22 20.90
C ALA A 167 7.91 4.71 22.18
N LYS A 168 7.50 3.44 22.18
CA LYS A 168 6.91 2.79 23.36
C LYS A 168 7.93 2.58 24.48
N LEU A 169 9.13 2.08 24.17
CA LEU A 169 10.19 1.82 25.15
C LEU A 169 10.72 3.11 25.80
N LEU A 170 10.88 4.15 24.99
CA LEU A 170 11.34 5.47 25.43
C LEU A 170 10.25 6.30 26.11
N LYS A 171 9.02 5.77 26.20
CA LYS A 171 7.85 6.43 26.80
C LYS A 171 7.59 7.81 26.22
N VAL A 172 7.74 7.96 24.89
CA VAL A 172 7.45 9.22 24.20
C VAL A 172 5.99 9.63 24.49
N PRO A 173 5.73 10.87 24.96
CA PRO A 173 4.39 11.28 25.32
C PRO A 173 3.48 11.35 24.09
N GLU A 174 2.18 11.22 24.30
CA GLU A 174 1.23 11.61 23.26
C GLU A 174 1.23 13.14 23.09
N PRO A 175 1.05 13.66 21.87
CA PRO A 175 0.71 12.94 20.63
C PRO A 175 1.91 12.37 19.84
N GLY A 176 3.14 12.41 20.37
CA GLY A 176 4.38 11.90 19.74
C GLY A 176 4.46 10.38 19.50
N ARG A 177 3.34 9.66 19.61
CA ARG A 177 3.18 8.23 19.25
C ARG A 177 2.06 7.98 18.23
N CYS A 178 1.37 9.03 17.78
CA CYS A 178 0.26 8.92 16.83
C CYS A 178 0.79 9.09 15.39
N LEU A 179 0.65 8.05 14.56
CA LEU A 179 1.10 8.07 13.16
C LEU A 179 0.01 8.62 12.23
N GLY A 180 -1.25 8.23 12.47
CA GLY A 180 -2.40 8.62 11.67
C GLY A 180 -2.85 10.06 11.91
N ARG A 181 -3.89 10.46 11.18
CA ARG A 181 -4.55 11.77 11.30
C ARG A 181 -5.46 11.86 12.52
N ARG A 182 -5.65 10.78 13.29
CA ARG A 182 -6.37 10.79 14.57
C ARG A 182 -5.40 11.03 15.72
N SER A 183 -5.53 12.19 16.37
CA SER A 183 -4.51 12.73 17.30
C SER A 183 -4.40 11.98 18.64
N ARG A 184 -5.30 11.02 18.91
CA ARG A 184 -5.37 10.26 20.18
C ARG A 184 -5.35 8.75 19.95
N VAL A 185 -4.83 8.30 18.81
CA VAL A 185 -4.74 6.88 18.46
C VAL A 185 -3.27 6.55 18.22
N PRO A 186 -2.57 6.01 19.24
CA PRO A 186 -1.18 5.61 19.08
C PRO A 186 -1.02 4.52 18.02
N ALA A 187 0.08 4.61 17.28
CA ALA A 187 0.45 3.58 16.34
C ALA A 187 0.88 2.31 17.08
N HIS A 188 0.56 1.16 16.50
CA HIS A 188 0.98 -0.14 16.98
C HIS A 188 1.22 -1.05 15.78
N TRP A 189 1.95 -2.14 15.99
CA TRP A 189 2.16 -3.13 14.94
C TRP A 189 1.93 -4.53 15.49
N LYS A 190 1.60 -5.47 14.60
CA LYS A 190 1.48 -6.89 14.93
C LYS A 190 1.85 -7.73 13.71
N ASN A 191 2.34 -8.93 13.98
CA ASN A 191 2.53 -9.95 12.95
C ASN A 191 1.17 -10.48 12.48
N LYS A 192 1.09 -10.72 11.18
CA LYS A 192 -0.09 -11.26 10.52
C LYS A 192 0.36 -12.29 9.50
N GLN A 193 -0.05 -13.52 9.74
CA GLN A 193 0.17 -14.61 8.80
C GLN A 193 -0.98 -14.64 7.79
N THR A 194 -0.65 -14.69 6.50
CA THR A 194 -1.62 -14.82 5.41
C THR A 194 -1.24 -16.02 4.56
N THR A 195 -2.17 -16.95 4.39
CA THR A 195 -2.00 -18.12 3.52
C THR A 195 -2.90 -18.01 2.30
N THR A 196 -2.32 -18.19 1.12
CA THR A 196 -3.07 -18.31 -0.14
C THR A 196 -2.49 -19.43 -1.00
N ASN A 197 -3.30 -20.03 -1.87
CA ASN A 197 -2.80 -21.08 -2.77
C ASN A 197 -1.81 -20.55 -3.82
N GLN A 198 -1.86 -19.25 -4.15
CA GLN A 198 -1.01 -18.63 -5.17
C GLN A 198 0.34 -18.20 -4.63
N ALA A 199 0.37 -17.62 -3.43
CA ALA A 199 1.60 -17.10 -2.83
C ALA A 199 2.18 -18.05 -1.76
N GLY A 200 1.38 -18.94 -1.18
CA GLY A 200 1.77 -19.73 -0.02
C GLY A 200 1.47 -18.99 1.29
N THR A 201 2.16 -19.38 2.36
CA THR A 201 2.06 -18.73 3.67
C THR A 201 3.14 -17.67 3.81
N HIS A 202 2.74 -16.43 4.06
CA HIS A 202 3.64 -15.31 4.31
C HIS A 202 3.33 -14.66 5.64
N ASP A 203 4.39 -14.34 6.38
CA ASP A 203 4.31 -13.47 7.54
C ASP A 203 4.47 -12.02 7.08
N THR A 204 3.50 -11.19 7.45
CA THR A 204 3.44 -9.77 7.12
C THR A 204 3.25 -8.95 8.38
N VAL A 205 3.64 -7.68 8.36
CA VAL A 205 3.40 -6.76 9.47
C VAL A 205 2.20 -5.87 9.14
N GLU A 206 1.26 -5.80 10.09
CA GLU A 206 0.13 -4.86 10.03
C GLU A 206 0.38 -3.69 10.98
N ILE A 207 0.38 -2.46 10.44
CA ILE A 207 0.48 -1.22 11.21
C ILE A 207 -0.93 -0.68 11.50
N GLY A 208 -1.28 -0.59 12.78
CA GLY A 208 -2.48 0.06 13.27
C GLY A 208 -2.22 1.50 13.73
N GLY A 209 -3.27 2.33 13.80
CA GLY A 209 -3.16 3.73 14.20
C GLY A 209 -2.59 4.66 13.12
N ALA A 210 -2.55 4.21 11.87
CA ALA A 210 -2.18 5.01 10.69
C ALA A 210 -3.42 5.61 9.96
N ASP A 211 -4.53 5.78 10.67
CA ASP A 211 -5.82 6.20 10.11
C ASP A 211 -5.69 7.47 9.24
N GLY A 212 -6.27 7.43 8.05
CA GLY A 212 -6.26 8.56 7.11
C GLY A 212 -4.98 8.71 6.28
N ARG A 213 -3.99 7.81 6.42
CA ARG A 213 -2.79 7.75 5.56
C ARG A 213 -2.72 6.41 4.83
N VAL A 214 -2.23 6.41 3.60
CA VAL A 214 -1.92 5.19 2.86
C VAL A 214 -0.46 4.82 3.14
N LEU A 215 -0.23 3.61 3.65
CA LEU A 215 1.12 3.07 3.81
C LEU A 215 1.44 2.22 2.58
N LEU A 216 2.55 2.54 1.89
CA LEU A 216 3.01 1.77 0.75
C LEU A 216 4.45 1.34 0.97
N ASP A 217 4.62 0.03 1.01
CA ASP A 217 5.92 -0.61 1.16
C ASP A 217 6.37 -1.15 -0.20
N LEU A 218 7.46 -0.57 -0.72
CA LEU A 218 7.98 -0.92 -2.04
C LEU A 218 8.43 -2.38 -2.10
N PHE A 219 8.93 -2.95 -1.00
CA PHE A 219 9.32 -4.36 -0.96
C PHE A 219 8.10 -5.25 -1.20
N VAL A 220 6.99 -4.99 -0.48
CA VAL A 220 5.74 -5.75 -0.61
C VAL A 220 5.14 -5.60 -2.01
N VAL A 221 5.22 -4.40 -2.60
CA VAL A 221 4.76 -4.17 -3.98
C VAL A 221 5.60 -4.96 -4.97
N ALA A 222 6.93 -4.89 -4.85
CA ALA A 222 7.84 -5.58 -5.75
C ALA A 222 7.64 -7.10 -5.70
N ASP A 223 7.59 -7.69 -4.50
CA ASP A 223 7.37 -9.12 -4.28
C ASP A 223 6.02 -9.61 -4.86
N LYS A 224 4.98 -8.79 -4.74
CA LYS A 224 3.63 -9.13 -5.21
C LYS A 224 3.46 -9.00 -6.72
N GLU A 225 4.10 -8.02 -7.36
CA GLU A 225 3.81 -7.63 -8.75
C GLU A 225 4.88 -8.03 -9.75
N HIS A 226 6.09 -8.34 -9.30
CA HIS A 226 7.21 -8.66 -10.18
C HIS A 226 7.85 -9.99 -9.79
N LYS A 227 8.28 -10.77 -10.80
CA LYS A 227 9.07 -11.99 -10.59
C LYS A 227 10.54 -11.65 -10.82
N LEU A 228 11.23 -11.25 -9.76
CA LEU A 228 12.61 -10.79 -9.83
C LEU A 228 13.60 -11.79 -9.22
N PRO A 229 14.85 -11.88 -9.72
CA PRO A 229 15.92 -12.66 -9.12
C PRO A 229 16.30 -12.22 -7.69
N SER A 230 16.14 -10.93 -7.39
CA SER A 230 16.40 -10.34 -6.08
C SER A 230 15.41 -9.21 -5.83
N TYR A 231 15.10 -8.96 -4.56
CA TYR A 231 14.20 -7.87 -4.14
C TYR A 231 14.93 -6.81 -3.31
N THR A 232 16.25 -6.86 -3.19
CA THR A 232 17.02 -5.83 -2.47
C THR A 232 16.79 -4.45 -3.11
N LEU A 233 16.78 -3.38 -2.30
CA LEU A 233 16.62 -2.02 -2.83
C LEU A 233 17.69 -1.67 -3.88
N THR A 234 18.91 -2.19 -3.74
CA THR A 234 19.98 -2.03 -4.73
C THR A 234 19.62 -2.66 -6.06
N TYR A 235 19.06 -3.88 -6.04
CA TYR A 235 18.58 -4.56 -7.24
C TYR A 235 17.38 -3.83 -7.85
N LEU A 236 16.39 -3.43 -7.06
CA LEU A 236 15.21 -2.70 -7.57
C LEU A 236 15.59 -1.36 -8.19
N CYS A 237 16.57 -0.65 -7.61
CA CYS A 237 17.10 0.59 -8.17
C CYS A 237 17.77 0.35 -9.52
N MET A 238 18.60 -0.68 -9.62
CA MET A 238 19.23 -1.05 -10.89
C MET A 238 18.21 -1.53 -11.92
N GLU A 239 17.21 -2.31 -11.51
CA GLU A 239 16.21 -2.87 -12.41
C GLU A 239 15.26 -1.80 -12.95
N PHE A 240 14.71 -0.93 -12.11
CA PHE A 240 13.68 0.01 -12.54
C PHE A 240 14.23 1.38 -12.95
N LEU A 241 15.27 1.87 -12.28
CA LEU A 241 15.86 3.19 -12.56
C LEU A 241 17.09 3.10 -13.46
N LYS A 242 17.63 1.90 -13.69
CA LYS A 242 18.89 1.70 -14.43
C LYS A 242 20.04 2.53 -13.83
N SER A 243 20.01 2.73 -12.51
CA SER A 243 20.97 3.51 -11.75
C SER A 243 21.50 2.65 -10.60
N PRO A 244 22.83 2.50 -10.46
CA PRO A 244 23.39 1.71 -9.37
C PRO A 244 23.18 2.44 -8.05
N LEU A 245 22.88 1.65 -7.02
CA LEU A 245 22.86 2.08 -5.63
C LEU A 245 23.95 1.28 -4.91
N GLU A 246 24.78 1.96 -4.12
CA GLU A 246 25.84 1.33 -3.33
C GLU A 246 25.29 0.16 -2.53
N GLU A 247 26.08 -0.88 -2.27
CA GLU A 247 25.71 -1.94 -1.32
C GLU A 247 26.64 -1.85 -0.11
N ILE A 248 26.06 -1.69 1.09
CA ILE A 248 26.81 -1.60 2.34
C ILE A 248 26.48 -2.86 3.14
N HIS A 249 27.45 -3.77 3.21
CA HIS A 249 27.33 -4.97 4.04
C HIS A 249 27.15 -4.60 5.51
N PHE A 250 26.38 -5.39 6.27
CA PHE A 250 25.98 -5.04 7.64
C PHE A 250 27.16 -4.84 8.60
N THR A 251 28.27 -5.58 8.39
CA THR A 251 29.51 -5.40 9.17
C THR A 251 30.10 -4.00 8.97
N THR A 252 30.28 -3.58 7.72
CA THR A 252 30.76 -2.24 7.36
C THR A 252 29.79 -1.18 7.85
N TYR A 253 28.48 -1.43 7.73
CA TYR A 253 27.45 -0.51 8.23
C TYR A 253 27.60 -0.25 9.74
N ASN A 254 27.77 -1.30 10.56
CA ASN A 254 27.96 -1.17 12.00
C ASN A 254 29.27 -0.44 12.36
N GLN A 255 30.36 -0.69 11.62
CA GLN A 255 31.62 0.04 11.79
C GLN A 255 31.46 1.54 11.47
N LEU A 256 30.84 1.86 10.33
CA LEU A 256 30.57 3.25 9.93
C LEU A 256 29.66 3.96 10.93
N ALA A 257 28.66 3.26 11.46
CA ALA A 257 27.77 3.81 12.45
C ALA A 257 28.54 4.21 13.71
N GLN A 258 29.55 3.46 14.13
CA GLN A 258 30.37 3.77 15.32
C GLN A 258 31.55 4.71 15.03
N GLY A 259 31.89 4.89 13.75
CA GLY A 259 33.05 5.64 13.31
C GLY A 259 32.94 7.17 13.44
N THR A 260 33.69 7.83 12.57
CA THR A 260 33.89 9.28 12.55
C THR A 260 32.64 10.04 12.08
N ALA A 261 32.68 11.38 12.14
CA ALA A 261 31.63 12.22 11.56
C ALA A 261 31.48 11.97 10.04
N ALA A 262 32.59 11.75 9.33
CA ALA A 262 32.57 11.43 7.90
C ALA A 262 31.87 10.09 7.61
N ASP A 263 32.10 9.08 8.45
CA ASP A 263 31.45 7.76 8.32
C ASP A 263 29.93 7.86 8.52
N ARG A 264 29.50 8.59 9.56
CA ARG A 264 28.07 8.88 9.79
C ARG A 264 27.45 9.69 8.66
N SER A 265 28.21 10.60 8.06
CA SER A 265 27.78 11.38 6.90
C SER A 265 27.57 10.50 5.67
N ARG A 266 28.40 9.48 5.47
CA ARG A 266 28.20 8.48 4.39
C ARG A 266 26.89 7.72 4.58
N LEU A 267 26.60 7.25 5.80
CA LEU A 267 25.34 6.58 6.12
C LEU A 267 24.13 7.51 5.96
N ALA A 268 24.25 8.78 6.36
CA ALA A 268 23.21 9.78 6.19
C ALA A 268 22.90 10.06 4.71
N ARG A 269 23.92 10.30 3.88
CA ARG A 269 23.77 10.43 2.42
C ARG A 269 23.09 9.22 1.82
N ARG A 270 23.48 8.03 2.28
CA ARG A 270 22.85 6.80 1.83
C ARG A 270 21.38 6.69 2.25
N ALA A 271 21.03 7.08 3.48
CA ALA A 271 19.63 7.07 3.95
C ALA A 271 18.74 8.04 3.15
N ILE A 272 19.25 9.25 2.85
CA ILE A 272 18.56 10.21 1.98
C ILE A 272 18.38 9.61 0.57
N ARG A 273 19.42 8.99 0.02
CA ARG A 273 19.34 8.34 -1.30
C ARG A 273 18.35 7.18 -1.30
N ASP A 274 18.28 6.37 -0.25
CA ASP A 274 17.31 5.27 -0.12
C ASP A 274 15.87 5.79 -0.13
N ALA A 275 15.58 6.85 0.62
CA ALA A 275 14.26 7.49 0.62
C ALA A 275 13.92 8.11 -0.75
N GLU A 276 14.91 8.68 -1.44
CA GLU A 276 14.73 9.26 -2.77
C GLU A 276 14.42 8.20 -3.82
N VAL A 277 15.17 7.09 -3.87
CA VAL A 277 14.96 6.04 -4.89
C VAL A 277 13.59 5.35 -4.73
N VAL A 278 13.07 5.24 -3.50
CA VAL A 278 11.70 4.72 -3.28
C VAL A 278 10.67 5.61 -3.97
N CYS A 279 10.77 6.94 -3.80
CA CYS A 279 9.90 7.89 -4.50
C CYS A 279 10.05 7.77 -6.04
N LEU A 280 11.28 7.66 -6.53
CA LEU A 280 11.56 7.56 -7.97
C LEU A 280 10.99 6.26 -8.57
N ILE A 281 11.11 5.13 -7.87
CA ILE A 281 10.53 3.85 -8.32
C ILE A 281 9.00 3.92 -8.27
N PHE A 282 8.42 4.48 -7.22
CA PHE A 282 6.98 4.70 -7.10
C PHE A 282 6.41 5.48 -8.30
N GLU A 283 7.10 6.55 -8.71
CA GLU A 283 6.75 7.34 -9.90
C GLU A 283 7.00 6.57 -11.21
N LYS A 284 8.16 5.91 -11.33
CA LYS A 284 8.57 5.16 -12.54
C LYS A 284 7.61 4.03 -12.88
N LEU A 285 7.09 3.34 -11.87
CA LEU A 285 6.12 2.26 -12.00
C LEU A 285 4.67 2.75 -12.04
N MET A 286 4.44 4.07 -11.96
CA MET A 286 3.10 4.69 -11.95
C MET A 286 2.18 4.10 -10.87
N LEU A 287 2.73 3.75 -9.70
CA LEU A 287 1.98 2.99 -8.68
C LEU A 287 0.74 3.74 -8.18
N LEU A 288 0.84 5.08 -8.02
CA LEU A 288 -0.31 5.90 -7.65
C LEU A 288 -1.48 5.70 -8.62
N PHE A 289 -1.21 5.84 -9.92
CA PHE A 289 -2.23 5.82 -10.97
C PHE A 289 -2.80 4.40 -11.12
N ASN A 290 -1.94 3.39 -11.16
CA ASN A 290 -2.37 2.00 -11.28
C ASN A 290 -3.29 1.58 -10.13
N TYR A 291 -2.96 1.96 -8.89
CA TYR A 291 -3.79 1.63 -7.73
C TYR A 291 -5.03 2.50 -7.61
N LEU A 292 -4.96 3.77 -8.01
CA LEU A 292 -6.13 4.63 -8.07
C LEU A 292 -7.16 4.09 -9.08
N GLU A 293 -6.71 3.78 -10.29
CA GLU A 293 -7.59 3.24 -11.35
C GLU A 293 -8.16 1.88 -10.96
N LEU A 294 -7.34 1.00 -10.39
CA LEU A 294 -7.84 -0.28 -9.89
C LEU A 294 -8.87 -0.11 -8.77
N ALA A 295 -8.71 0.89 -7.89
CA ALA A 295 -9.67 1.22 -6.84
C ALA A 295 -10.99 1.77 -7.41
N ARG A 296 -10.90 2.61 -8.45
CA ARG A 296 -12.06 3.15 -9.18
C ARG A 296 -12.84 2.06 -9.89
N VAL A 297 -12.16 1.17 -10.61
CA VAL A 297 -12.77 0.05 -11.36
C VAL A 297 -13.43 -0.97 -10.43
N THR A 298 -12.74 -1.37 -9.35
CA THR A 298 -13.24 -2.43 -8.46
C THR A 298 -14.13 -1.90 -7.33
N GLY A 299 -14.15 -0.58 -7.11
CA GLY A 299 -14.95 0.08 -6.08
C GLY A 299 -14.53 -0.25 -4.65
N ILE A 300 -13.26 -0.57 -4.41
CA ILE A 300 -12.69 -0.81 -3.08
C ILE A 300 -11.73 0.32 -2.66
N PRO A 301 -11.43 0.49 -1.36
CA PRO A 301 -10.39 1.41 -0.91
C PRO A 301 -9.00 1.05 -1.46
N ILE A 302 -8.16 2.05 -1.73
CA ILE A 302 -6.77 1.85 -2.16
C ILE A 302 -6.00 0.96 -1.17
N SER A 303 -6.20 1.16 0.14
CA SER A 303 -5.56 0.33 1.17
C SER A 303 -5.90 -1.16 1.06
N PHE A 304 -7.08 -1.52 0.53
CA PHE A 304 -7.46 -2.93 0.33
C PHE A 304 -6.71 -3.55 -0.85
N ILE A 305 -6.29 -2.77 -1.85
CA ILE A 305 -5.48 -3.26 -2.97
C ILE A 305 -4.12 -3.76 -2.45
N LEU A 306 -3.54 -3.02 -1.51
CA LEU A 306 -2.25 -3.33 -0.89
C LEU A 306 -2.37 -4.49 0.10
N THR A 307 -3.37 -4.45 0.99
CA THR A 307 -3.44 -5.33 2.16
C THR A 307 -4.34 -6.57 2.02
N ARG A 308 -5.13 -6.68 0.95
CA ARG A 308 -6.08 -7.79 0.73
C ARG A 308 -5.83 -8.50 -0.60
N GLY A 309 -6.32 -9.74 -0.68
CA GLY A 309 -6.28 -10.56 -1.89
C GLY A 309 -7.38 -10.21 -2.91
N GLN A 310 -7.38 -10.94 -4.02
CA GLN A 310 -8.26 -10.66 -5.18
C GLN A 310 -9.76 -10.78 -4.86
N MET A 311 -10.15 -11.67 -3.93
CA MET A 311 -11.57 -11.95 -3.63
C MET A 311 -12.37 -10.73 -3.18
N VAL A 312 -11.76 -9.77 -2.49
CA VAL A 312 -12.48 -8.56 -2.04
C VAL A 312 -12.89 -7.68 -3.23
N ARG A 313 -12.11 -7.67 -4.30
CA ARG A 313 -12.38 -6.93 -5.55
C ARG A 313 -13.63 -7.50 -6.23
N VAL A 314 -13.62 -8.83 -6.44
CA VAL A 314 -14.76 -9.55 -7.04
C VAL A 314 -16.01 -9.39 -6.18
N THR A 315 -15.87 -9.52 -4.86
CA THR A 315 -17.00 -9.34 -3.92
C THR A 315 -17.61 -7.94 -4.04
N SER A 316 -16.79 -6.88 -4.07
CA SER A 316 -17.27 -5.50 -4.27
C SER A 316 -18.06 -5.35 -5.56
N MET A 317 -17.48 -5.79 -6.69
CA MET A 317 -18.12 -5.69 -8.01
C MET A 317 -19.43 -6.47 -8.08
N LEU A 318 -19.45 -7.71 -7.57
CA LEU A 318 -20.65 -8.56 -7.53
C LEU A 318 -21.76 -7.90 -6.71
N TYR A 319 -21.47 -7.40 -5.51
CA TYR A 319 -22.47 -6.79 -4.64
C TYR A 319 -23.04 -5.49 -5.24
N ARG A 320 -22.21 -4.69 -5.92
CA ARG A 320 -22.68 -3.50 -6.66
C ARG A 320 -23.64 -3.90 -7.77
N LYS A 321 -23.30 -4.92 -8.56
CA LYS A 321 -24.17 -5.38 -9.65
C LYS A 321 -25.45 -6.03 -9.14
N ALA A 322 -25.37 -6.81 -8.06
CA ALA A 322 -26.52 -7.39 -7.39
C ALA A 322 -27.49 -6.30 -6.91
N ARG A 323 -26.99 -5.24 -6.25
CA ARG A 323 -27.80 -4.08 -5.83
C ARG A 323 -28.51 -3.41 -7.00
N GLN A 324 -27.80 -3.14 -8.11
CA GLN A 324 -28.39 -2.53 -9.31
C GLN A 324 -29.53 -3.37 -9.92
N LYS A 325 -29.49 -4.70 -9.74
CA LYS A 325 -30.47 -5.64 -10.28
C LYS A 325 -31.52 -6.10 -9.25
N GLY A 326 -31.48 -5.59 -8.01
CA GLY A 326 -32.40 -6.01 -6.94
C GLY A 326 -32.12 -7.40 -6.38
N TYR A 327 -30.91 -7.95 -6.57
CA TYR A 327 -30.52 -9.24 -6.01
C TYR A 327 -29.90 -9.12 -4.62
N VAL A 328 -30.09 -10.16 -3.81
CA VAL A 328 -29.37 -10.39 -2.55
C VAL A 328 -28.39 -11.54 -2.75
N VAL A 329 -27.13 -11.33 -2.33
CA VAL A 329 -26.11 -12.38 -2.38
C VAL A 329 -26.25 -13.26 -1.13
N PRO A 330 -26.49 -14.57 -1.27
CA PRO A 330 -26.65 -15.46 -0.12
C PRO A 330 -25.34 -15.58 0.67
N ALA A 331 -25.45 -15.76 1.98
CA ALA A 331 -24.30 -16.06 2.82
C ALA A 331 -23.76 -17.45 2.47
N HIS A 332 -22.54 -17.51 1.94
CA HIS A 332 -21.89 -18.77 1.60
C HIS A 332 -21.52 -19.52 2.90
N ARG A 333 -21.94 -20.79 3.01
CA ARG A 333 -21.35 -21.74 3.95
C ARG A 333 -20.21 -22.45 3.22
N PRO A 334 -18.99 -22.51 3.78
CA PRO A 334 -17.89 -23.19 3.13
C PRO A 334 -18.30 -24.65 2.84
N GLY A 335 -18.36 -24.99 1.56
CA GLY A 335 -18.58 -26.36 1.10
C GLY A 335 -17.33 -27.22 1.28
N GLN A 336 -17.48 -28.54 1.10
CA GLN A 336 -16.31 -29.43 1.04
C GLN A 336 -15.40 -29.04 -0.13
N SER A 337 -14.11 -28.92 0.16
CA SER A 337 -13.07 -28.68 -0.82
C SER A 337 -12.83 -29.95 -1.65
N GLY A 338 -13.16 -29.91 -2.94
CA GLY A 338 -12.74 -30.90 -3.92
C GLY A 338 -11.94 -30.22 -5.03
N THR A 339 -11.06 -30.96 -5.70
CA THR A 339 -10.45 -30.53 -6.96
C THR A 339 -11.40 -30.81 -8.12
N TYR A 340 -11.34 -29.98 -9.16
CA TYR A 340 -12.09 -30.17 -10.40
C TYR A 340 -11.10 -30.26 -11.59
N GLU A 341 -11.55 -30.79 -12.71
CA GLU A 341 -10.73 -30.91 -13.91
C GLU A 341 -10.31 -29.54 -14.46
N GLY A 342 -9.02 -29.39 -14.77
CA GLY A 342 -8.42 -28.13 -15.22
C GLY A 342 -8.34 -28.01 -16.74
N GLY A 343 -7.47 -27.12 -17.21
CA GLY A 343 -7.19 -26.97 -18.64
C GLY A 343 -6.51 -28.21 -19.23
N TYR A 344 -6.95 -28.62 -20.42
CA TYR A 344 -6.31 -29.69 -21.19
C TYR A 344 -4.97 -29.22 -21.79
N VAL A 345 -3.95 -30.06 -21.68
CA VAL A 345 -2.64 -29.85 -22.28
C VAL A 345 -2.41 -30.95 -23.33
N MET A 346 -2.29 -30.54 -24.59
CA MET A 346 -1.96 -31.47 -25.69
C MET A 346 -0.57 -32.08 -25.46
N GLU A 347 -0.42 -33.37 -25.81
CA GLU A 347 0.89 -34.02 -25.74
C GLU A 347 1.85 -33.37 -26.75
N PRO A 348 2.99 -32.82 -26.30
CA PRO A 348 3.90 -32.11 -27.18
C PRO A 348 4.64 -33.07 -28.12
N ILE A 349 4.70 -32.74 -29.41
CA ILE A 349 5.62 -33.39 -30.34
C ILE A 349 7.03 -32.85 -30.07
N LYS A 350 7.83 -33.60 -29.32
CA LYS A 350 9.17 -33.17 -28.88
C LYS A 350 10.16 -33.21 -30.05
N GLY A 351 10.98 -32.18 -30.20
CA GLY A 351 12.02 -32.14 -31.21
C GLY A 351 12.63 -30.76 -31.39
N TYR A 352 13.67 -30.69 -32.21
CA TYR A 352 14.26 -29.44 -32.69
C TYR A 352 13.61 -29.06 -34.02
N TYR A 353 12.90 -27.94 -34.05
CA TYR A 353 12.18 -27.49 -35.23
C TYR A 353 13.00 -26.49 -36.03
N GLN A 354 13.42 -26.86 -37.24
CA GLN A 354 14.14 -25.97 -38.16
C GLN A 354 13.20 -25.09 -39.00
N LYS A 355 11.91 -25.41 -39.04
CA LYS A 355 10.88 -24.66 -39.76
C LYS A 355 10.15 -23.72 -38.79
N PRO A 356 9.68 -22.55 -39.24
CA PRO A 356 8.87 -21.65 -38.41
C PRO A 356 7.64 -22.36 -37.84
N VAL A 357 7.35 -22.11 -36.56
CA VAL A 357 6.14 -22.58 -35.87
C VAL A 357 5.27 -21.36 -35.58
N ALA A 358 4.04 -21.36 -36.10
CA ALA A 358 3.07 -20.33 -35.79
C ALA A 358 2.41 -20.62 -34.44
N SER A 359 2.39 -19.62 -33.55
CA SER A 359 1.67 -19.68 -32.28
C SER A 359 0.36 -18.92 -32.42
N LEU A 360 -0.76 -19.59 -32.12
CA LEU A 360 -2.11 -19.01 -32.14
C LEU A 360 -2.72 -19.19 -30.75
N ASP A 361 -3.25 -18.11 -30.18
CA ASP A 361 -3.88 -18.11 -28.86
C ASP A 361 -5.24 -17.39 -28.87
N PHE A 362 -6.07 -17.70 -27.87
CA PHE A 362 -7.35 -17.02 -27.66
C PHE A 362 -7.17 -15.87 -26.67
N ALA A 363 -7.45 -14.64 -27.11
CA ALA A 363 -7.49 -13.49 -26.24
C ALA A 363 -8.62 -13.63 -25.19
N SER A 364 -8.25 -13.61 -23.90
CA SER A 364 -9.21 -13.69 -22.78
C SER A 364 -10.16 -14.89 -22.81
N LEU A 365 -9.64 -16.10 -23.06
CA LEU A 365 -10.42 -17.33 -23.25
C LEU A 365 -11.57 -17.53 -22.25
N TYR A 366 -11.28 -17.62 -20.94
CA TYR A 366 -12.32 -17.93 -19.94
C TYR A 366 -13.37 -16.82 -19.77
N PRO A 367 -13.00 -15.52 -19.65
CA PRO A 367 -13.99 -14.45 -19.69
C PRO A 367 -14.88 -14.50 -20.93
N SER A 368 -14.30 -14.76 -22.11
CA SER A 368 -15.04 -14.86 -23.37
C SER A 368 -16.04 -16.02 -23.37
N ILE A 369 -15.66 -17.20 -22.86
CA ILE A 369 -16.58 -18.34 -22.69
C ILE A 369 -17.74 -17.96 -21.76
N MET A 370 -17.44 -17.36 -20.60
CA MET A 370 -18.48 -16.96 -19.64
C MET A 370 -19.50 -16.00 -20.26
N MET A 371 -19.03 -15.05 -21.07
CA MET A 371 -19.90 -14.08 -21.75
C MET A 371 -20.70 -14.74 -22.89
N ALA A 372 -20.05 -15.54 -23.74
CA ALA A 372 -20.68 -16.17 -24.90
C ALA A 372 -21.79 -17.16 -24.51
N HIS A 373 -21.59 -17.91 -23.42
CA HIS A 373 -22.52 -18.93 -22.93
C HIS A 373 -23.39 -18.45 -21.75
N ASN A 374 -23.40 -17.14 -21.47
CA ASN A 374 -24.21 -16.54 -20.40
C ASN A 374 -24.04 -17.23 -19.03
N LEU A 375 -22.80 -17.56 -18.66
CA LEU A 375 -22.47 -18.27 -17.42
C LEU A 375 -22.45 -17.29 -16.25
N CYS A 376 -23.42 -17.41 -15.34
CA CYS A 376 -23.56 -16.57 -14.16
C CYS A 376 -24.28 -17.34 -13.04
N TYR A 377 -24.07 -16.94 -11.78
CA TYR A 377 -24.84 -17.47 -10.64
C TYR A 377 -26.36 -17.34 -10.84
N THR A 378 -26.81 -16.29 -11.53
CA THR A 378 -28.24 -15.99 -11.74
C THR A 378 -28.85 -16.75 -12.92
N THR A 379 -28.04 -17.44 -13.72
CA THR A 379 -28.48 -18.19 -14.92
C THR A 379 -28.32 -19.70 -14.74
N MET A 380 -27.75 -20.14 -13.61
CA MET A 380 -27.64 -21.55 -13.25
C MET A 380 -29.02 -22.15 -12.98
N VAL A 381 -29.42 -23.12 -13.80
CA VAL A 381 -30.66 -23.88 -13.63
C VAL A 381 -30.35 -25.25 -13.01
N PRO A 382 -30.93 -25.61 -11.85
CA PRO A 382 -30.77 -26.94 -11.27
C PRO A 382 -31.23 -28.05 -12.24
N VAL A 383 -30.54 -29.19 -12.23
CA VAL A 383 -30.84 -30.32 -13.13
C VAL A 383 -32.31 -30.75 -13.07
N SER A 384 -32.91 -30.73 -11.88
CA SER A 384 -34.34 -31.06 -11.69
C SER A 384 -35.30 -30.11 -12.41
N GLN A 385 -34.88 -28.87 -12.67
CA GLN A 385 -35.68 -27.85 -13.34
C GLN A 385 -35.36 -27.73 -14.85
N GLY A 386 -34.16 -28.15 -15.26
CA GLY A 386 -33.71 -28.07 -16.65
C GLY A 386 -34.27 -29.14 -17.58
N ALA A 387 -34.74 -30.27 -17.05
CA ALA A 387 -35.15 -31.45 -17.84
C ALA A 387 -36.28 -31.18 -18.86
N GLY A 388 -37.07 -30.12 -18.69
CA GLY A 388 -38.15 -29.72 -19.61
C GLY A 388 -37.86 -28.48 -20.46
N MET A 389 -36.64 -27.93 -20.40
CA MET A 389 -36.33 -26.63 -21.01
C MET A 389 -35.70 -26.72 -22.41
N GLY A 390 -35.40 -27.93 -22.90
CA GLY A 390 -34.86 -28.17 -24.25
C GLY A 390 -33.64 -27.30 -24.56
N ASP A 391 -33.59 -26.73 -25.75
CA ASP A 391 -32.48 -25.89 -26.25
C ASP A 391 -32.36 -24.52 -25.54
N ARG A 392 -33.26 -24.21 -24.59
CA ARG A 392 -33.20 -22.95 -23.81
C ARG A 392 -32.18 -23.00 -22.67
N VAL A 393 -31.66 -24.18 -22.37
CA VAL A 393 -30.62 -24.40 -21.35
C VAL A 393 -29.47 -25.18 -21.98
N GLU A 394 -28.28 -24.62 -21.89
CA GLU A 394 -27.07 -25.35 -22.25
C GLU A 394 -26.62 -26.16 -21.04
N ARG A 395 -26.35 -27.45 -21.24
CA ARG A 395 -25.72 -28.25 -20.20
C ARG A 395 -24.30 -27.74 -20.04
N SER A 396 -23.93 -27.34 -18.82
CA SER A 396 -22.52 -27.22 -18.45
C SER A 396 -21.80 -28.50 -18.91
N PRO A 397 -20.62 -28.38 -19.55
CA PRO A 397 -19.76 -29.53 -19.84
C PRO A 397 -19.57 -30.44 -18.63
#